data_AF-A0A9D4J394-F1
#
_entry.id   AF-A0A9D4J394-F1
#
_cell.length_a   1.000
_cell.length_b   1.000
_cell.length_c   1.000
_cell.angle_alpha   90.00
_cell.angle_beta   90.00
_cell.angle_gamma   90.00
#
_symmetry.space_group_name_H-M   'P 1'
#
loop_
_entity.id
_entity.type
_entity.pdbx_description
1 polymer ?
#
loop_
_entity_poly.entity_id
_entity_poly.type
_entity_poly.pdbx_seq_one_letter_code
_entity_poly.pdbx_strand_id
1 'polypeptide(L)' 'MGDFNIDWNKETPDKNRLHKLMVQQLDYKQVVTDPTNDYGSTIDLIFTNIDNFQCGTLETYFSDHKAIWISLSQ' A
#
# COMPACT_ATOMS: atom_id res chain seq x y z
N MET A 1 -7.84 0.15 -0.01
CA MET A 1 -6.94 0.39 -1.15
C MET A 1 -7.10 1.84 -1.56
N GLY A 2 -6.01 2.57 -1.72
CA GLY A 2 -6.03 3.97 -2.17
C GLY A 2 -4.81 4.73 -1.69
N ASP A 3 -4.80 6.04 -1.95
CA ASP A 3 -3.79 6.98 -1.46
C ASP A 3 -4.04 7.33 0.02
N PHE A 4 -3.08 6.99 0.88
CA PHE A 4 -3.12 7.32 2.32
C PHE A 4 -2.30 8.55 2.66
N ASN A 5 -1.48 9.05 1.73
CA ASN A 5 -0.53 10.14 1.92
C ASN A 5 0.39 9.96 3.16
N ILE A 6 0.65 8.70 3.52
CA ILE A 6 1.52 8.27 4.61
C ILE A 6 2.54 7.33 4.00
N ASP A 7 3.81 7.74 3.98
CA ASP A 7 4.89 6.93 3.43
C ASP A 7 5.13 5.71 4.32
N TRP A 8 4.74 4.54 3.82
CA TRP A 8 4.79 3.29 4.58
C TRP A 8 6.22 2.88 4.96
N ASN A 9 7.21 3.33 4.18
CA ASN A 9 8.62 3.03 4.40
C ASN A 9 9.29 3.97 5.43
N LYS A 10 8.58 5.00 5.90
CA LYS A 10 9.11 5.95 6.90
C LYS A 10 8.46 5.74 8.26
N GLU A 11 9.28 5.70 9.30
CA GLU A 11 8.79 5.67 10.68
C GLU A 11 8.30 7.05 11.11
N THR A 12 6.99 7.23 11.08
CA THR A 12 6.29 8.46 11.49
C THR A 12 5.18 8.16 12.49
N PRO A 13 4.75 9.14 13.33
CA PRO A 13 3.64 8.94 14.25
C PRO A 13 2.35 8.48 13.54
N ASP A 14 2.07 8.99 12.35
CA ASP A 14 0.85 8.63 11.60
C ASP A 14 0.96 7.25 10.96
N LYS A 15 2.13 6.87 10.42
CA LYS A 15 2.39 5.48 10.03
C LYS A 15 2.23 4.52 11.19
N ASN A 16 2.72 4.87 12.38
CA ASN A 16 2.59 4.02 13.58
C ASN A 16 1.13 3.86 14.02
N ARG A 17 0.33 4.93 13.97
CA ARG A 17 -1.10 4.88 14.25
C ARG A 17 -1.85 4.02 13.24
N LEU A 18 -1.56 4.21 11.95
CA LEU A 18 -2.17 3.43 10.87
C LEU A 18 -1.80 1.95 10.98
N HIS A 19 -0.53 1.64 11.23
CA HIS A 19 -0.05 0.28 11.46
C HIS A 19 -0.72 -0.37 12.67
N LYS A 20 -0.84 0.36 13.79
CA LYS A 20 -1.54 -0.15 14.97
C LYS A 20 -2.99 -0.52 14.66
N LEU A 21 -3.71 0.35 13.96
CA LEU A 21 -5.10 0.09 13.60
C LEU A 21 -5.22 -1.06 12.60
N MET A 22 -4.59 -0.92 11.43
CA MET A 22 -4.81 -1.83 10.30
C MET A 22 -4.17 -3.19 10.51
N VAL A 23 -2.93 -3.24 11.03
CA VAL A 23 -2.16 -4.48 11.15
C VAL A 23 -2.38 -5.14 12.50
N GLN A 24 -2.27 -4.39 13.60
CA GLN A 24 -2.29 -5.01 14.94
C GLN A 24 -3.70 -5.23 15.49
N GLN A 25 -4.66 -4.35 15.19
CA GLN A 25 -6.03 -4.44 15.72
C GLN A 25 -7.00 -5.14 14.76
N LEU A 26 -6.84 -4.91 13.46
CA LEU A 26 -7.74 -5.45 12.43
C LEU A 26 -7.16 -6.66 11.67
N ASP A 27 -5.91 -7.05 11.97
CA ASP A 27 -5.25 -8.21 11.38
C ASP A 27 -5.15 -8.18 9.84
N TYR A 28 -5.01 -6.98 9.26
CA TYR A 28 -4.72 -6.82 7.84
C TYR A 28 -3.21 -6.82 7.57
N LYS A 29 -2.84 -7.32 6.39
CA LYS A 29 -1.49 -7.23 5.81
C LYS A 29 -1.48 -6.05 4.84
N GLN A 30 -0.47 -5.17 4.96
CA GLN A 30 -0.17 -4.21 3.89
C GLN A 30 0.70 -4.94 2.85
N VAL A 31 0.31 -4.90 1.57
CA VAL A 31 0.92 -5.76 0.52
C VAL A 31 1.68 -5.01 -0.57
N VAL A 32 1.62 -3.68 -0.61
CA VAL A 32 2.34 -2.88 -1.62
C VAL A 32 3.71 -2.50 -1.08
N THR A 33 4.77 -3.03 -1.69
CA THR A 33 6.16 -2.80 -1.26
C THR A 33 6.93 -1.81 -2.14
N ASP A 34 6.51 -1.66 -3.39
CA ASP A 34 7.21 -0.80 -4.36
C ASP A 34 6.83 0.68 -4.19
N PRO A 35 7.66 1.62 -4.67
CA PRO A 35 7.27 3.02 -4.78
C PRO A 35 6.00 3.19 -5.61
N THR A 36 5.09 4.02 -5.14
CA THR A 36 3.79 4.28 -5.79
C THR A 36 3.71 5.66 -6.41
N ASN A 37 4.80 6.42 -6.37
CA ASN A 37 4.95 7.65 -7.14
C ASN A 37 6.39 7.88 -7.60
N ASP A 38 6.55 8.87 -8.48
CA ASP A 38 7.83 9.22 -9.10
C ASP A 38 8.85 9.80 -8.10
N TYR A 39 8.40 10.19 -6.91
CA TYR A 39 9.28 10.65 -5.83
C TYR A 39 9.88 9.51 -5.00
N GLY A 40 9.56 8.26 -5.33
CA GLY A 40 10.12 7.08 -4.65
C GLY A 40 9.44 6.73 -3.32
N SER A 41 8.28 7.32 -3.00
CA SER A 41 7.53 7.02 -1.78
C SER A 41 6.46 5.96 -2.00
N THR A 42 6.06 5.26 -0.94
CA THR A 42 4.98 4.26 -0.97
C THR A 42 3.82 4.79 -0.15
N ILE A 43 2.92 5.54 -0.79
CA ILE A 43 1.77 6.21 -0.15
C ILE A 43 0.42 5.64 -0.59
N ASP A 44 0.37 4.95 -1.72
CA ASP A 44 -0.80 4.20 -2.18
C ASP A 44 -0.74 2.78 -1.61
N LEU A 45 -1.66 2.43 -0.72
CA LEU A 45 -1.58 1.20 0.07
C LEU A 45 -2.76 0.27 -0.20
N ILE A 46 -2.48 -1.03 -0.15
CA ILE A 46 -3.49 -2.09 -0.11
C ILE A 46 -3.33 -2.81 1.23
N PHE A 47 -4.39 -2.77 2.05
CA PHE A 47 -4.53 -3.58 3.25
C PHE A 47 -5.53 -4.71 2.96
N THR A 48 -5.17 -5.96 3.26
CA THR A 48 -6.00 -7.13 3.00
C THR A 48 -5.73 -8.23 4.02
N ASN A 49 -6.76 -9.00 4.35
CA ASN A 49 -6.66 -10.26 5.10
C ASN A 49 -6.93 -11.47 4.19
N ILE A 50 -7.03 -11.25 2.88
CA ILE A 50 -7.21 -12.30 1.90
C ILE A 50 -5.87 -12.98 1.67
N ASP A 51 -5.87 -14.31 1.71
CA ASP A 51 -4.73 -15.13 1.30
C ASP A 51 -4.89 -15.51 -0.19
N ASN A 52 -3.80 -15.96 -0.83
CA ASN A 52 -3.77 -16.33 -2.27
C ASN A 52 -4.11 -15.19 -3.23
N PHE A 53 -3.33 -14.12 -3.17
CA PHE A 53 -3.41 -13.01 -4.12
C PHE A 53 -2.07 -12.81 -4.85
N GLN A 54 -2.15 -12.10 -5.97
CA GLN A 54 -1.01 -11.41 -6.56
C GLN A 54 -1.26 -9.91 -6.45
N CYS A 55 -0.19 -9.13 -6.30
CA CYS A 55 -0.28 -7.68 -6.28
C CYS A 55 0.94 -7.07 -6.94
N GLY A 56 0.86 -5.78 -7.23
CA GLY A 56 2.01 -5.04 -7.72
C GLY A 56 1.67 -3.59 -8.01
N THR A 57 2.68 -2.92 -8.56
CA THR A 57 2.62 -1.53 -9.00
C THR A 57 2.87 -1.47 -10.51
N LEU A 58 2.13 -0.62 -11.22
CA LEU A 58 2.21 -0.41 -12.66
C LEU A 58 2.49 1.07 -12.93
N GLU A 59 3.50 1.32 -13.75
CA GLU A 59 3.84 2.67 -14.21
C GLU A 59 2.64 3.32 -14.91
N THR A 60 2.35 4.58 -14.58
CA THR A 60 1.38 5.39 -15.35
C THR A 60 2.08 6.64 -15.86
N TYR A 61 1.78 7.03 -17.10
CA TYR A 61 2.45 8.17 -17.76
C TYR A 61 1.59 9.44 -17.79
N PHE A 62 0.47 9.44 -17.07
CA PHE A 62 -0.48 10.55 -16.99
C PHE A 62 -0.67 11.10 -15.57
N SER A 63 0.02 10.52 -14.60
CA SER A 63 0.04 10.89 -13.18
C SER A 63 1.45 10.65 -12.66
N ASP A 64 1.87 11.40 -11.66
CA ASP A 64 3.08 11.09 -10.87
C ASP A 64 2.84 9.91 -9.91
N HIS A 65 1.58 9.50 -9.72
CA HIS A 65 1.23 8.25 -9.05
C HIS A 65 1.23 7.05 -10.02
N LYS A 66 1.62 5.90 -9.49
CA LYS A 66 1.61 4.61 -10.15
C LYS A 66 0.36 3.83 -9.76
N ALA A 67 -0.17 3.03 -10.67
CA ALA A 67 -1.35 2.22 -10.38
C ALA A 67 -0.95 1.02 -9.51
N ILE A 68 -1.58 0.90 -8.34
CA ILE A 68 -1.49 -0.30 -7.51
C ILE A 68 -2.61 -1.28 -7.90
N TRP A 69 -2.34 -2.58 -7.83
CA TRP A 69 -3.35 -3.60 -8.13
C TRP A 69 -3.24 -4.81 -7.20
N ILE A 70 -4.35 -5.52 -7.06
CA ILE A 70 -4.45 -6.83 -6.40
C ILE A 70 -5.36 -7.72 -7.25
N SER A 71 -4.94 -8.96 -7.49
CA SER A 71 -5.67 -9.99 -8.22
C SER A 71 -5.86 -11.20 -7.32
N LEU A 72 -7.08 -11.73 -7.27
CA LEU A 72 -7.41 -12.92 -6.52
C LEU A 72 -7.21 -14.14 -7.43
N SER A 73 -6.38 -15.07 -6.99
CA SER A 73 -6.22 -16.36 -7.65
C SER A 73 -7.41 -17.25 -7.28
N GLN A 74 -8.13 -17.78 -8.27
CA GLN A 74 -9.16 -18.81 -8.05
C GLN A 74 -8.52 -20.18 -7.84
#